data_AF-A0A9P9EHE5-F1
#
_entry.id   AF-A0A9P9EHE5-F1
#
_cell.length_a   1.000
_cell.length_b   1.000
_cell.length_c   1.000
_cell.angle_alpha   90.00
_cell.angle_beta   90.00
_cell.angle_gamma   90.00
#
_symmetry.space_group_name_H-M   'P 1'
#
loop_
_entity.id
_entity.type
_entity.pdbx_description
1 polymer ?
#
loop_
_entity_poly.entity_id
_entity_poly.type
_entity_poly.pdbx_seq_one_letter_code
_entity_poly.pdbx_strand_id
1 'polypeptide(L)'
;MQQSMMAVAMIINNFDLIKDESYKLKYHVTMTVRPKGFTMKARVRDGCRATELALKLHQMSSVETSAAPSHPLHLPLQSLALDAENFMTSAMGDQKGQVVIIHASNSGNCEALAHRLASSSAEQGVEVKAIDIANNAIDKLPRGVPVIFIVASYNGEPAGDAVDFVAWLKSLKNDELDGVKFAVFGCGHHDWAGTLFAVPQLIDMQLARCGAGRIVPLGTTETSNTDPFSDFEYWADEFLFPNIGAAEKFKWTPSIVAEVGDSRPELQISLGQPPRVAMRKNFIPAVVTEARCLSGQGVPEKRHLEIRLPEGLTYKAGDHLNILPRNSVHNITRALSLFGLGEDTVVTISSAKRNLGPGLPLDTPVTAADLFGAYVELGSIASHKTIQTLVDVVKDGDDNTRTALLSLVEDANSKTKIQDNQVSVLDLLERFPKAQPSLSFFLSMLVQMRPRAYSFSSAPEWTPGHATLTYTVVGTGLSATAPPCQGLASAYLSTLRPGSIIYVSLHPATPGFHLPESGSRPVIMVGAGTGLAPFRGFLQERRLL
;
A
#
# COMPACT_ATOMS: atom_id res chain seq x y z
N MET A 1 -3.62 -40.01 -4.78
CA MET A 1 -4.75 -39.50 -3.97
C MET A 1 -5.95 -39.11 -4.84
N GLN A 2 -5.85 -38.15 -5.77
CA GLN A 2 -7.00 -37.72 -6.59
C GLN A 2 -7.61 -38.84 -7.46
N GLN A 3 -6.79 -39.58 -8.23
CA GLN A 3 -7.27 -40.79 -8.92
C GLN A 3 -7.77 -41.89 -7.95
N SER A 4 -7.25 -41.92 -6.72
CA SER A 4 -7.68 -42.86 -5.68
C SER A 4 -9.11 -42.54 -5.20
N MET A 5 -9.42 -41.26 -4.98
CA MET A 5 -10.80 -40.80 -4.72
C MET A 5 -11.71 -41.08 -5.91
N MET A 6 -11.24 -40.82 -7.15
CA MET A 6 -12.04 -41.03 -8.35
C MET A 6 -12.35 -42.52 -8.57
N ALA A 7 -11.39 -43.41 -8.35
CA ALA A 7 -11.59 -44.85 -8.38
C ALA A 7 -12.55 -45.33 -7.27
N VAL A 8 -12.39 -44.84 -6.04
CA VAL A 8 -13.31 -45.17 -4.92
C VAL A 8 -14.73 -44.67 -5.20
N ALA A 9 -14.89 -43.47 -5.75
CA ALA A 9 -16.19 -42.95 -6.17
C ALA A 9 -16.82 -43.80 -7.29
N MET A 10 -16.05 -44.18 -8.31
CA MET A 10 -16.53 -45.09 -9.37
C MET A 10 -16.92 -46.47 -8.82
N ILE A 11 -16.17 -47.03 -7.87
CA ILE A 11 -16.51 -48.31 -7.24
C ILE A 11 -17.80 -48.16 -6.41
N ILE A 12 -17.88 -47.16 -5.53
CA ILE A 12 -19.05 -46.95 -4.65
C ILE A 12 -20.31 -46.61 -5.46
N ASN A 13 -20.20 -45.89 -6.59
CA ASN A 13 -21.37 -45.54 -7.40
C ASN A 13 -21.92 -46.74 -8.19
N ASN A 14 -21.04 -47.63 -8.68
CA ASN A 14 -21.43 -48.72 -9.58
C ASN A 14 -21.53 -50.12 -8.92
N PHE A 15 -21.12 -50.27 -7.66
CA PHE A 15 -21.14 -51.55 -6.94
C PHE A 15 -21.73 -51.43 -5.52
N ASP A 16 -22.54 -52.42 -5.14
CA ASP A 16 -22.85 -52.73 -3.75
C ASP A 16 -21.67 -53.42 -3.08
N LEU A 17 -21.26 -52.92 -1.92
CA LEU A 17 -20.21 -53.50 -1.09
C LEU A 17 -20.83 -54.07 0.19
N ILE A 18 -20.79 -55.40 0.33
CA ILE A 18 -21.42 -56.14 1.41
C ILE A 18 -20.34 -56.58 2.41
N LYS A 19 -20.48 -56.14 3.66
CA LYS A 19 -19.62 -56.53 4.79
C LYS A 19 -19.92 -57.98 5.21
N ASP A 20 -18.88 -58.71 5.62
CA ASP A 20 -19.04 -59.91 6.45
C ASP A 20 -19.42 -59.52 7.88
N GLU A 21 -20.65 -59.82 8.30
CA GLU A 21 -21.20 -59.41 9.60
C GLU A 21 -20.49 -60.07 10.80
N SER A 22 -19.85 -61.23 10.60
CA SER A 22 -19.08 -61.90 11.66
C SER A 22 -17.82 -61.12 12.07
N TYR A 23 -17.34 -60.21 11.20
CA TYR A 23 -16.14 -59.43 11.46
C TYR A 23 -16.37 -58.35 12.54
N LYS A 24 -15.84 -58.61 13.73
CA LYS A 24 -15.67 -57.63 14.82
C LYS A 24 -14.42 -56.77 14.55
N LEU A 25 -14.60 -55.45 14.56
CA LEU A 25 -13.56 -54.48 14.19
C LEU A 25 -12.33 -54.60 15.10
N LYS A 26 -11.17 -54.93 14.49
CA LYS A 26 -9.85 -54.88 15.12
C LYS A 26 -8.98 -53.94 14.30
N TYR A 27 -8.30 -52.99 14.92
CA TYR A 27 -7.41 -52.06 14.23
C TYR A 27 -5.94 -52.37 14.47
N HIS A 28 -5.09 -51.93 13.56
CA HIS A 28 -3.64 -51.86 13.70
C HIS A 28 -3.21 -50.41 13.52
N VAL A 29 -2.29 -49.94 14.36
CA VAL A 29 -1.78 -48.55 14.33
C VAL A 29 -0.30 -48.58 14.02
N THR A 30 0.08 -47.91 12.94
CA THR A 30 1.46 -47.44 12.71
C THR A 30 1.35 -45.97 12.28
N MET A 31 1.90 -45.57 11.13
CA MET A 31 1.73 -44.19 10.62
C MET A 31 0.31 -43.88 10.13
N THR A 32 -0.58 -44.88 10.08
CA THR A 32 -2.04 -44.71 9.86
C THR A 32 -2.79 -45.79 10.64
N VAL A 33 -4.03 -45.50 11.06
CA VAL A 33 -4.93 -46.49 11.66
C VAL A 33 -5.66 -47.25 10.56
N ARG A 34 -5.62 -48.60 10.58
CA ARG A 34 -6.27 -49.45 9.56
C ARG A 34 -6.95 -50.67 10.19
N PRO A 35 -8.10 -51.15 9.69
CA PRO A 35 -8.70 -52.40 10.17
C PRO A 35 -7.86 -53.62 9.75
N LYS A 36 -7.57 -54.52 10.69
CA LYS A 36 -6.71 -55.69 10.49
C LYS A 36 -7.53 -56.86 9.96
N GLY A 37 -7.26 -57.27 8.71
CA GLY A 37 -7.90 -58.43 8.07
C GLY A 37 -9.37 -58.24 7.72
N PHE A 38 -9.81 -57.00 7.43
CA PHE A 38 -11.18 -56.72 7.01
C PHE A 38 -11.36 -56.90 5.49
N THR A 39 -12.43 -57.59 5.09
CA THR A 39 -12.80 -57.85 3.69
C THR A 39 -14.29 -57.64 3.46
N MET A 40 -14.69 -57.41 2.21
CA MET A 40 -16.07 -57.20 1.78
C MET A 40 -16.29 -57.86 0.41
N LYS A 41 -17.52 -58.26 0.09
CA LYS A 41 -17.91 -58.79 -1.24
C LYS A 41 -18.53 -57.66 -2.07
N ALA A 42 -18.28 -57.65 -3.38
CA ALA A 42 -18.81 -56.64 -4.29
C ALA A 42 -19.78 -57.24 -5.32
N ARG A 43 -20.84 -56.49 -5.68
CA ARG A 43 -21.82 -56.84 -6.74
C ARG A 43 -22.16 -55.59 -7.53
N VAL A 44 -22.33 -55.67 -8.85
CA VAL A 44 -22.75 -54.52 -9.68
C VAL A 44 -24.14 -54.04 -9.22
N ARG A 45 -24.31 -52.72 -9.12
CA ARG A 45 -25.57 -52.07 -8.69
C ARG A 45 -26.56 -51.93 -9.86
N ASP A 46 -27.85 -51.86 -9.53
CA ASP A 46 -29.00 -51.59 -10.43
C ASP A 46 -29.16 -52.53 -11.64
N GLY A 47 -28.57 -53.73 -11.62
CA GLY A 47 -28.79 -54.78 -12.63
C GLY A 47 -28.20 -54.50 -14.02
N CYS A 48 -27.54 -53.35 -14.20
CA CYS A 48 -26.86 -52.94 -15.42
C CYS A 48 -25.77 -53.96 -15.83
N ARG A 49 -25.64 -54.27 -17.12
CA ARG A 49 -24.57 -55.17 -17.59
C ARG A 49 -23.25 -54.42 -17.68
N ALA A 50 -22.15 -55.09 -17.33
CA ALA A 50 -20.81 -54.48 -17.23
C ALA A 50 -20.34 -53.76 -18.52
N THR A 51 -20.84 -54.17 -19.69
CA THR A 51 -20.59 -53.55 -20.99
C THR A 51 -21.23 -52.16 -21.15
N GLU A 52 -22.38 -51.90 -20.54
CA GLU A 52 -23.14 -50.66 -20.71
C GLU A 52 -22.52 -49.49 -19.91
N LEU A 53 -21.84 -49.81 -18.80
CA LEU A 53 -21.14 -48.84 -17.96
C LEU A 53 -19.93 -48.19 -18.67
N ALA A 54 -19.23 -48.95 -19.52
CA ALA A 54 -18.00 -48.49 -20.17
C ALA A 54 -18.21 -47.34 -21.17
N LEU A 55 -19.36 -47.31 -21.86
CA LEU A 55 -19.67 -46.31 -22.89
C LEU A 55 -19.92 -44.90 -22.32
N LYS A 56 -20.48 -44.80 -21.10
CA LYS A 56 -20.90 -43.52 -20.51
C LYS A 56 -19.76 -42.59 -20.10
N LEU A 57 -18.52 -43.08 -20.04
CA LEU A 57 -17.38 -42.34 -19.45
C LEU A 57 -16.60 -41.44 -20.44
N HIS A 58 -17.03 -41.30 -21.69
CA HIS A 58 -16.16 -40.83 -22.80
C HIS A 58 -16.48 -39.45 -23.44
N GLN A 59 -17.44 -38.63 -22.96
CA GLN A 59 -18.10 -37.60 -23.81
C GLN A 59 -18.12 -36.10 -23.34
N MET A 60 -17.24 -35.57 -22.47
CA MET A 60 -17.46 -34.24 -21.82
C MET A 60 -16.25 -33.22 -21.75
N SER A 61 -16.01 -32.34 -22.76
CA SER A 61 -14.88 -31.32 -22.76
C SER A 61 -15.04 -30.04 -23.66
N SER A 62 -14.36 -28.89 -23.32
CA SER A 62 -14.19 -27.51 -23.98
C SER A 62 -15.09 -26.31 -23.47
N VAL A 63 -14.93 -24.96 -23.69
CA VAL A 63 -14.22 -23.98 -24.62
C VAL A 63 -13.83 -22.60 -23.89
N GLU A 64 -13.38 -21.50 -24.57
CA GLU A 64 -12.90 -20.15 -24.07
C GLU A 64 -13.50 -18.89 -24.85
N THR A 65 -13.08 -17.57 -24.91
CA THR A 65 -11.88 -16.70 -24.58
C THR A 65 -12.18 -15.13 -24.57
N SER A 66 -11.18 -14.21 -24.50
CA SER A 66 -11.12 -12.71 -24.84
C SER A 66 -11.47 -11.61 -23.77
N ALA A 67 -11.09 -10.28 -23.79
CA ALA A 67 -10.05 -9.39 -24.45
C ALA A 67 -10.01 -7.92 -23.82
N ALA A 68 -8.99 -7.03 -24.07
CA ALA A 68 -8.87 -5.60 -23.58
C ALA A 68 -7.80 -4.66 -24.28
N PRO A 69 -7.92 -3.28 -24.26
CA PRO A 69 -6.94 -2.25 -23.70
C PRO A 69 -7.66 -0.93 -23.17
N SER A 70 -7.24 0.38 -23.04
CA SER A 70 -6.12 1.39 -23.27
C SER A 70 -6.55 2.82 -22.71
N HIS A 71 -5.87 4.00 -22.58
CA HIS A 71 -4.49 4.61 -22.43
C HIS A 71 -4.55 6.17 -22.07
N PRO A 72 -3.45 6.94 -21.71
CA PRO A 72 -3.44 8.30 -21.04
C PRO A 72 -2.42 9.41 -21.54
N LEU A 73 -2.15 10.56 -20.81
CA LEU A 73 -1.03 11.57 -21.04
C LEU A 73 -0.71 12.61 -19.88
N HIS A 74 0.45 13.37 -19.88
CA HIS A 74 0.95 14.36 -18.83
C HIS A 74 2.13 15.31 -19.28
N LEU A 75 2.44 16.48 -18.64
CA LEU A 75 3.65 17.38 -18.82
C LEU A 75 4.09 18.23 -17.54
N PRO A 76 5.25 18.98 -17.50
CA PRO A 76 5.84 19.67 -16.29
C PRO A 76 6.19 21.22 -16.37
N LEU A 77 6.95 21.78 -15.39
CA LEU A 77 7.24 23.24 -15.13
C LEU A 77 8.75 23.67 -15.11
N GLN A 78 9.07 24.97 -14.89
CA GLN A 78 10.39 25.63 -15.14
C GLN A 78 10.84 26.64 -14.03
N SER A 79 12.09 27.16 -14.09
CA SER A 79 12.79 27.91 -13.01
C SER A 79 13.07 29.41 -13.28
N LEU A 80 13.45 30.15 -12.22
CA LEU A 80 13.67 31.61 -12.22
C LEU A 80 14.83 32.10 -13.11
N ALA A 81 14.49 32.97 -14.07
CA ALA A 81 15.35 34.01 -14.63
C ALA A 81 14.46 35.23 -14.91
N LEU A 82 14.88 36.43 -14.47
CA LEU A 82 14.10 37.67 -14.59
C LEU A 82 14.92 38.74 -15.31
N ASP A 83 14.70 38.88 -16.62
CA ASP A 83 15.30 39.95 -17.42
C ASP A 83 14.66 41.32 -17.09
N ALA A 84 15.49 42.33 -16.89
CA ALA A 84 15.11 43.56 -16.20
C ALA A 84 14.42 44.65 -17.05
N GLU A 85 14.14 44.40 -18.34
CA GLU A 85 13.76 45.48 -19.28
C GLU A 85 12.25 45.62 -19.56
N ASN A 86 11.40 44.65 -19.20
CA ASN A 86 9.95 44.68 -19.53
C ASN A 86 9.09 45.48 -18.53
N PHE A 87 9.50 46.72 -18.23
CA PHE A 87 8.72 47.68 -17.43
C PHE A 87 8.29 48.90 -18.25
N MET A 88 7.40 48.72 -19.25
CA MET A 88 6.62 49.82 -19.88
C MET A 88 5.51 49.30 -20.84
N THR A 89 4.51 48.55 -20.34
CA THR A 89 3.08 48.58 -20.82
C THR A 89 2.22 47.47 -20.21
N SER A 90 1.45 47.80 -19.17
CA SER A 90 0.06 47.35 -19.03
C SER A 90 -0.67 48.31 -18.09
N ALA A 91 -1.95 48.57 -18.33
CA ALA A 91 -2.78 49.44 -17.50
C ALA A 91 -4.15 48.81 -17.31
N MET A 92 -4.67 48.85 -16.08
CA MET A 92 -5.99 48.37 -15.65
C MET A 92 -6.25 46.86 -15.84
N GLY A 93 -5.73 46.09 -14.88
CA GLY A 93 -6.12 44.74 -14.50
C GLY A 93 -5.72 44.51 -13.03
N ASP A 94 -6.30 43.52 -12.35
CA ASP A 94 -6.14 43.29 -10.89
C ASP A 94 -4.71 43.50 -10.36
N GLN A 95 -4.53 44.52 -9.51
CA GLN A 95 -3.28 44.72 -8.79
C GLN A 95 -3.19 43.77 -7.59
N LYS A 96 -2.78 42.54 -7.85
CA LYS A 96 -2.23 41.65 -6.81
C LYS A 96 -0.97 42.29 -6.22
N GLY A 97 -0.80 42.17 -4.90
CA GLY A 97 0.45 42.56 -4.25
C GLY A 97 1.60 41.70 -4.78
N GLN A 98 2.82 42.22 -4.84
CA GLN A 98 3.99 41.48 -5.30
C GLN A 98 5.09 41.53 -4.24
N VAL A 99 5.76 40.40 -3.98
CA VAL A 99 6.87 40.31 -3.00
C VAL A 99 8.06 39.50 -3.53
N VAL A 100 9.22 39.70 -2.91
CA VAL A 100 10.38 38.79 -2.99
C VAL A 100 10.66 38.28 -1.58
N ILE A 101 10.95 36.99 -1.45
CA ILE A 101 11.28 36.36 -0.15
C ILE A 101 12.78 36.01 -0.16
N ILE A 102 13.46 36.36 0.93
CA ILE A 102 14.89 36.09 1.13
C ILE A 102 15.06 35.31 2.45
N HIS A 103 15.79 34.20 2.42
CA HIS A 103 16.08 33.42 3.62
C HIS A 103 17.56 33.33 3.98
N ALA A 104 17.82 32.99 5.25
CA ALA A 104 19.13 32.67 5.79
C ALA A 104 19.04 31.53 6.80
N SER A 105 19.66 30.37 6.52
CA SER A 105 19.54 29.16 7.35
C SER A 105 20.70 28.18 7.20
N ASN A 106 21.36 27.81 8.31
CA ASN A 106 22.31 26.69 8.33
C ASN A 106 21.61 25.31 8.38
N SER A 107 20.30 25.27 8.67
CA SER A 107 19.56 24.04 9.01
C SER A 107 18.21 23.88 8.30
N GLY A 108 17.97 24.62 7.21
CA GLY A 108 16.72 24.57 6.43
C GLY A 108 15.47 25.19 7.08
N ASN A 109 15.46 25.53 8.38
CA ASN A 109 14.27 26.07 9.06
C ASN A 109 13.69 27.33 8.38
N CYS A 110 14.51 28.33 8.07
CA CYS A 110 14.01 29.59 7.47
C CYS A 110 13.65 29.44 5.98
N GLU A 111 14.28 28.49 5.27
CA GLU A 111 13.94 28.08 3.91
C GLU A 111 12.55 27.42 3.86
N ALA A 112 12.26 26.52 4.82
CA ALA A 112 10.94 25.91 4.96
C ALA A 112 9.84 26.95 5.27
N LEU A 113 10.14 27.95 6.11
CA LEU A 113 9.23 29.08 6.37
C LEU A 113 9.04 29.97 5.12
N ALA A 114 10.09 30.20 4.33
CA ALA A 114 10.00 30.95 3.07
C ALA A 114 9.09 30.26 2.03
N HIS A 115 9.21 28.94 1.86
CA HIS A 115 8.32 28.16 1.01
C HIS A 115 6.86 28.13 1.54
N ARG A 116 6.66 28.10 2.88
CA ARG A 116 5.31 28.18 3.48
C ARG A 116 4.67 29.55 3.26
N LEU A 117 5.44 30.64 3.42
CA LEU A 117 4.98 32.00 3.12
C LEU A 117 4.58 32.13 1.64
N ALA A 118 5.37 31.56 0.73
CA ALA A 118 5.07 31.62 -0.69
C ALA A 118 3.77 30.89 -1.08
N SER A 119 3.49 29.75 -0.45
CA SER A 119 2.21 29.05 -0.60
C SER A 119 1.04 29.90 -0.10
N SER A 120 1.14 30.44 1.12
CA SER A 120 0.06 31.21 1.76
C SER A 120 -0.18 32.58 1.11
N SER A 121 0.86 33.17 0.51
CA SER A 121 0.76 34.47 -0.19
C SER A 121 -0.27 34.45 -1.32
N ALA A 122 -0.38 33.34 -2.05
CA ALA A 122 -1.33 33.20 -3.16
C ALA A 122 -2.79 33.30 -2.68
N GLU A 123 -3.10 32.75 -1.51
CA GLU A 123 -4.43 32.79 -0.88
C GLU A 123 -4.78 34.22 -0.41
N GLN A 124 -3.77 34.99 0.00
CA GLN A 124 -3.88 36.40 0.43
C GLN A 124 -3.84 37.41 -0.74
N GLY A 125 -3.87 36.93 -1.99
CA GLY A 125 -3.83 37.79 -3.19
C GLY A 125 -2.45 38.38 -3.51
N VAL A 126 -1.37 37.79 -2.98
CA VAL A 126 0.02 38.24 -3.12
C VAL A 126 0.83 37.25 -3.97
N GLU A 127 1.48 37.78 -5.01
CA GLU A 127 2.37 37.05 -5.92
C GLU A 127 3.82 37.09 -5.42
N VAL A 128 4.45 35.93 -5.26
CA VAL A 128 5.88 35.83 -4.95
C VAL A 128 6.69 35.74 -6.25
N LYS A 129 7.51 36.76 -6.52
CA LYS A 129 8.37 36.82 -7.72
C LYS A 129 9.61 35.95 -7.63
N ALA A 130 10.16 35.76 -6.43
CA ALA A 130 11.35 34.96 -6.19
C ALA A 130 11.44 34.52 -4.72
N ILE A 131 12.11 33.39 -4.51
CA ILE A 131 12.65 32.92 -3.23
C ILE A 131 14.15 32.72 -3.46
N ASP A 132 15.00 33.31 -2.64
CA ASP A 132 16.47 33.20 -2.79
C ASP A 132 17.20 33.33 -1.42
N ILE A 133 18.48 33.01 -1.39
CA ILE A 133 19.36 33.18 -0.23
C ILE A 133 19.87 34.62 -0.09
N ALA A 134 20.13 35.06 1.14
CA ALA A 134 20.57 36.43 1.42
C ALA A 134 21.85 36.85 0.67
N ASN A 135 22.87 36.00 0.58
CA ASN A 135 24.11 36.31 -0.17
C ASN A 135 23.86 36.57 -1.68
N ASN A 136 22.81 36.01 -2.28
CA ASN A 136 22.48 36.28 -3.69
C ASN A 136 21.86 37.67 -3.89
N ALA A 137 21.32 38.29 -2.85
CA ALA A 137 20.61 39.57 -2.90
C ALA A 137 21.51 40.82 -2.77
N ILE A 138 22.82 40.62 -2.57
CA ILE A 138 23.83 41.69 -2.57
C ILE A 138 23.71 42.54 -3.85
N ASP A 139 23.61 43.85 -3.69
CA ASP A 139 23.38 44.87 -4.74
C ASP A 139 22.12 44.68 -5.61
N LYS A 140 21.21 43.76 -5.24
CA LYS A 140 20.03 43.37 -6.04
C LYS A 140 18.68 43.57 -5.35
N LEU A 141 18.64 44.23 -4.18
CA LEU A 141 17.36 44.49 -3.48
C LEU A 141 16.42 45.35 -4.35
N PRO A 142 15.20 44.87 -4.68
CA PRO A 142 14.31 45.57 -5.60
C PRO A 142 13.72 46.83 -4.96
N ARG A 143 13.71 47.93 -5.73
CA ARG A 143 12.99 49.15 -5.37
C ARG A 143 11.55 49.06 -5.91
N GLY A 144 10.55 49.27 -5.06
CA GLY A 144 9.13 49.18 -5.41
C GLY A 144 8.46 47.80 -5.24
N VAL A 145 9.20 46.73 -4.94
CA VAL A 145 8.64 45.42 -4.54
C VAL A 145 9.07 45.11 -3.11
N PRO A 146 8.15 44.92 -2.14
CA PRO A 146 8.47 44.48 -0.79
C PRO A 146 9.36 43.24 -0.71
N VAL A 147 10.35 43.29 0.17
CA VAL A 147 11.32 42.22 0.43
C VAL A 147 11.10 41.64 1.83
N ILE A 148 10.80 40.35 1.91
CA ILE A 148 10.52 39.66 3.18
C ILE A 148 11.72 38.82 3.58
N PHE A 149 12.39 39.18 4.67
CA PHE A 149 13.55 38.46 5.19
C PHE A 149 13.14 37.46 6.28
N ILE A 150 13.50 36.19 6.14
CA ILE A 150 13.28 35.15 7.16
C ILE A 150 14.64 34.57 7.53
N VAL A 151 15.13 34.91 8.73
CA VAL A 151 16.57 34.79 9.05
C VAL A 151 16.82 34.21 10.45
N ALA A 152 17.81 33.32 10.55
CA ALA A 152 18.23 32.74 11.82
C ALA A 152 19.49 33.42 12.41
N SER A 153 19.62 33.38 13.74
CA SER A 153 20.81 33.84 14.49
C SER A 153 21.53 32.65 15.12
N TYR A 154 22.82 32.47 14.84
CA TYR A 154 23.62 31.34 15.35
C TYR A 154 24.72 31.86 16.29
N ASN A 155 24.47 31.81 17.60
CA ASN A 155 25.34 32.40 18.63
C ASN A 155 25.65 33.91 18.41
N GLY A 156 24.77 34.62 17.70
CA GLY A 156 24.94 36.04 17.34
C GLY A 156 25.56 36.28 15.96
N GLU A 157 26.08 35.23 15.31
CA GLU A 157 26.62 35.28 13.95
C GLU A 157 25.58 34.83 12.90
N PRO A 158 25.67 35.31 11.65
CA PRO A 158 24.75 34.94 10.59
C PRO A 158 24.91 33.49 10.12
N ALA A 159 23.87 32.99 9.45
CA ALA A 159 23.96 31.76 8.66
C ALA A 159 24.97 31.90 7.51
N GLY A 160 25.53 30.78 7.04
CA GLY A 160 26.54 30.75 5.97
C GLY A 160 26.07 31.41 4.67
N ASP A 161 24.78 31.26 4.36
CA ASP A 161 24.07 31.86 3.23
C ASP A 161 23.70 33.35 3.43
N ALA A 162 24.15 33.97 4.53
CA ALA A 162 23.99 35.40 4.83
C ALA A 162 25.26 36.12 5.33
N VAL A 163 26.43 35.46 5.41
CA VAL A 163 27.69 36.07 5.88
C VAL A 163 28.06 37.30 5.06
N ASP A 164 28.10 37.15 3.73
CA ASP A 164 28.50 38.22 2.82
C ASP A 164 27.43 39.32 2.75
N PHE A 165 26.15 38.95 2.82
CA PHE A 165 25.04 39.90 2.88
C PHE A 165 25.08 40.78 4.14
N VAL A 166 25.39 40.20 5.30
CA VAL A 166 25.55 40.95 6.55
C VAL A 166 26.82 41.80 6.56
N ALA A 167 27.90 41.36 5.88
CA ALA A 167 29.08 42.19 5.67
C ALA A 167 28.80 43.40 4.76
N TRP A 168 28.02 43.19 3.68
CA TRP A 168 27.55 44.24 2.77
C TRP A 168 26.62 45.24 3.46
N LEU A 169 25.58 44.80 4.19
CA LEU A 169 24.70 45.69 4.97
C LEU A 169 25.44 46.58 5.97
N LYS A 170 26.59 46.12 6.49
CA LYS A 170 27.45 46.89 7.40
C LYS A 170 28.30 47.95 6.70
N SER A 171 28.56 47.83 5.38
CA SER A 171 29.39 48.78 4.62
C SER A 171 28.58 49.88 3.91
N LEU A 172 27.28 49.66 3.69
CA LEU A 172 26.36 50.66 3.11
C LEU A 172 26.31 51.96 3.94
N LYS A 173 26.32 53.09 3.25
CA LYS A 173 26.05 54.41 3.85
C LYS A 173 24.54 54.60 4.02
N ASN A 174 24.17 55.71 4.65
CA ASN A 174 22.77 56.13 4.72
C ASN A 174 22.21 56.33 3.31
N ASP A 175 20.89 56.18 3.16
CA ASP A 175 20.09 56.49 1.97
C ASP A 175 20.40 55.63 0.71
N GLU A 176 21.38 54.71 0.75
CA GLU A 176 21.71 53.82 -0.40
C GLU A 176 20.58 52.82 -0.75
N LEU A 177 19.68 52.49 0.19
CA LEU A 177 18.52 51.61 0.01
C LEU A 177 17.19 52.36 -0.12
N ASP A 178 17.21 53.67 -0.42
CA ASP A 178 16.02 54.45 -0.71
C ASP A 178 15.13 53.76 -1.78
N GLY A 179 13.83 53.68 -1.49
CA GLY A 179 12.83 53.02 -2.34
C GLY A 179 12.69 51.50 -2.14
N VAL A 180 13.55 50.85 -1.35
CA VAL A 180 13.32 49.47 -0.87
C VAL A 180 12.28 49.49 0.25
N LYS A 181 11.37 48.53 0.27
CA LYS A 181 10.46 48.26 1.41
C LYS A 181 10.73 46.87 1.95
N PHE A 182 10.72 46.69 3.27
CA PHE A 182 11.09 45.41 3.88
C PHE A 182 10.27 45.01 5.12
N ALA A 183 10.25 43.71 5.39
CA ALA A 183 9.84 43.13 6.66
C ALA A 183 10.85 42.04 7.08
N VAL A 184 10.98 41.77 8.38
CA VAL A 184 11.89 40.75 8.91
C VAL A 184 11.16 39.84 9.89
N PHE A 185 11.39 38.53 9.78
CA PHE A 185 11.05 37.54 10.78
C PHE A 185 12.31 36.80 11.25
N GLY A 186 12.49 36.70 12.56
CA GLY A 186 13.70 36.20 13.20
C GLY A 186 13.52 34.89 13.95
N CYS A 187 14.30 33.88 13.58
CA CYS A 187 14.40 32.61 14.30
C CYS A 187 15.55 32.65 15.33
N GLY A 188 15.28 32.25 16.57
CA GLY A 188 16.25 32.18 17.66
C GLY A 188 16.01 30.97 18.57
N HIS A 189 16.99 30.60 19.39
CA HIS A 189 16.95 29.40 20.25
C HIS A 189 17.53 29.72 21.63
N HIS A 190 16.94 29.16 22.70
CA HIS A 190 17.24 29.55 24.09
C HIS A 190 18.70 29.34 24.51
N ASP A 191 19.38 28.33 23.95
CA ASP A 191 20.81 28.05 24.19
C ASP A 191 21.73 29.27 23.94
N TRP A 192 21.28 30.24 23.14
CA TRP A 192 21.98 31.49 22.87
C TRP A 192 21.20 32.72 23.39
N ALA A 193 20.57 32.62 24.57
CA ALA A 193 19.78 33.70 25.18
C ALA A 193 20.50 35.08 25.23
N GLY A 194 21.83 35.10 25.37
CA GLY A 194 22.63 36.33 25.35
C GLY A 194 22.82 37.00 23.97
N THR A 195 22.48 36.30 22.88
CA THR A 195 22.55 36.78 21.49
C THR A 195 21.27 36.44 20.69
N LEU A 196 20.16 36.23 21.41
CA LEU A 196 18.86 35.88 20.87
C LEU A 196 18.37 36.97 19.90
N PHE A 197 17.98 36.57 18.69
CA PHE A 197 17.57 37.46 17.59
C PHE A 197 18.60 38.51 17.12
N ALA A 198 19.87 38.44 17.54
CA ALA A 198 20.87 39.46 17.21
C ALA A 198 21.04 39.70 15.68
N VAL A 199 21.07 38.65 14.86
CA VAL A 199 21.14 38.77 13.39
C VAL A 199 19.86 39.36 12.77
N PRO A 200 18.64 38.85 13.07
CA PRO A 200 17.39 39.50 12.67
C PRO A 200 17.31 40.99 13.04
N GLN A 201 17.65 41.35 14.28
CA GLN A 201 17.67 42.73 14.77
C GLN A 201 18.70 43.59 14.03
N LEU A 202 19.89 43.03 13.73
CA LEU A 202 20.91 43.71 12.94
C LEU A 202 20.41 44.00 11.53
N ILE A 203 19.81 43.03 10.85
CA ILE A 203 19.28 43.20 9.49
C ILE A 203 18.16 44.26 9.48
N ASP A 204 17.18 44.14 10.38
CA ASP A 204 16.08 45.10 10.51
C ASP A 204 16.57 46.55 10.79
N MET A 205 17.55 46.70 11.68
CA MET A 205 18.14 48.00 12.02
C MET A 205 18.99 48.58 10.89
N GLN A 206 19.81 47.77 10.21
CA GLN A 206 20.69 48.23 9.13
C GLN A 206 19.90 48.61 7.88
N LEU A 207 18.88 47.83 7.50
CA LEU A 207 17.98 48.18 6.39
C LEU A 207 17.32 49.54 6.64
N ALA A 208 16.76 49.76 7.84
CA ALA A 208 16.15 51.03 8.22
C ALA A 208 17.16 52.20 8.29
N ARG A 209 18.41 51.96 8.72
CA ARG A 209 19.48 52.99 8.72
C ARG A 209 19.83 53.45 7.31
N CYS A 210 19.79 52.54 6.34
CA CYS A 210 20.19 52.81 4.95
C CYS A 210 19.05 53.33 4.06
N GLY A 211 17.93 53.79 4.63
CA GLY A 211 16.81 54.40 3.89
C GLY A 211 15.65 53.45 3.52
N ALA A 212 15.76 52.15 3.80
CA ALA A 212 14.70 51.20 3.48
C ALA A 212 13.47 51.36 4.40
N GLY A 213 12.27 51.32 3.81
CA GLY A 213 11.01 51.47 4.55
C GLY A 213 10.57 50.17 5.21
N ARG A 214 10.63 50.10 6.56
CA ARG A 214 10.06 48.99 7.33
C ARG A 214 8.52 48.97 7.19
N ILE A 215 7.97 47.84 6.82
CA ILE A 215 6.52 47.64 6.57
C ILE A 215 5.77 47.26 7.86
N VAL A 216 6.36 46.39 8.67
CA VAL A 216 5.80 45.86 9.93
C VAL A 216 6.89 45.70 10.99
N PRO A 217 6.56 45.62 12.29
CA PRO A 217 7.51 45.25 13.33
C PRO A 217 8.18 43.89 13.06
N LEU A 218 9.45 43.77 13.47
CA LEU A 218 10.21 42.52 13.47
C LEU A 218 9.42 41.41 14.20
N GLY A 219 9.09 40.35 13.49
CA GLY A 219 8.54 39.13 14.08
C GLY A 219 9.65 38.24 14.64
N THR A 220 9.37 37.45 15.67
CA THR A 220 10.37 36.61 16.36
C THR A 220 9.77 35.32 16.89
N THR A 221 10.47 34.20 16.76
CA THR A 221 10.11 32.90 17.37
C THR A 221 11.29 32.24 18.10
N GLU A 222 11.04 31.75 19.31
CA GLU A 222 12.02 31.03 20.12
C GLU A 222 11.82 29.51 19.93
N THR A 223 12.54 28.93 18.97
CA THR A 223 12.28 27.60 18.40
C THR A 223 12.51 26.41 19.34
N SER A 224 12.79 26.67 20.63
CA SER A 224 12.87 25.68 21.71
C SER A 224 11.62 25.63 22.58
N ASN A 225 10.81 26.70 22.57
CA ASN A 225 9.72 26.93 23.52
C ASN A 225 8.34 27.00 22.85
N THR A 226 8.28 27.41 21.58
CA THR A 226 7.06 27.49 20.76
C THR A 226 7.21 26.69 19.46
N ASP A 227 6.09 26.46 18.78
CA ASP A 227 6.12 26.00 17.38
C ASP A 227 6.44 27.19 16.46
N PRO A 228 7.59 27.19 15.76
CA PRO A 228 7.99 28.33 14.95
C PRO A 228 7.14 28.53 13.69
N PHE A 229 6.35 27.53 13.29
CA PHE A 229 5.38 27.69 12.23
C PHE A 229 4.15 28.49 12.69
N SER A 230 3.59 28.16 13.86
CA SER A 230 2.47 28.88 14.46
C SER A 230 2.79 30.35 14.76
N ASP A 231 3.97 30.65 15.33
CA ASP A 231 4.42 32.02 15.57
C ASP A 231 4.58 32.83 14.26
N PHE A 232 5.04 32.17 13.20
CA PHE A 232 5.25 32.77 11.89
C PHE A 232 3.94 33.08 11.16
N GLU A 233 2.98 32.13 11.17
CA GLU A 233 1.67 32.33 10.57
C GLU A 233 0.90 33.45 11.27
N TYR A 234 0.92 33.50 12.61
CA TYR A 234 0.33 34.60 13.37
C TYR A 234 0.95 35.97 13.01
N TRP A 235 2.28 36.05 12.86
CA TRP A 235 2.93 37.30 12.42
C TRP A 235 2.57 37.67 10.97
N ALA A 236 2.49 36.69 10.08
CA ALA A 236 2.16 36.92 8.68
C ALA A 236 0.72 37.44 8.50
N ASP A 237 -0.25 36.83 9.17
CA ASP A 237 -1.68 37.15 9.02
C ASP A 237 -2.09 38.44 9.73
N GLU A 238 -1.67 38.67 10.98
CA GLU A 238 -2.08 39.86 11.73
C GLU A 238 -1.28 41.13 11.34
N PHE A 239 -0.04 40.98 10.88
CA PHE A 239 0.83 42.12 10.56
C PHE A 239 1.18 42.20 9.08
N LEU A 240 1.80 41.17 8.49
CA LEU A 240 2.41 41.29 7.17
C LEU A 240 1.40 41.53 6.04
N PHE A 241 0.48 40.58 5.81
CA PHE A 241 -0.47 40.64 4.69
C PHE A 241 -1.33 41.93 4.68
N PRO A 242 -1.85 42.43 5.82
CA PRO A 242 -2.56 43.72 5.89
C PRO A 242 -1.75 44.94 5.44
N ASN A 243 -0.42 44.90 5.48
CA ASN A 243 0.45 46.06 5.17
C ASN A 243 1.18 45.95 3.82
N ILE A 244 1.16 44.80 3.14
CA ILE A 244 1.73 44.63 1.78
C ILE A 244 0.71 44.72 0.64
N GLY A 245 -0.55 45.04 0.94
CA GLY A 245 -1.58 45.31 -0.08
C GLY A 245 -2.57 44.19 -0.33
N ALA A 246 -2.79 43.27 0.63
CA ALA A 246 -4.05 42.53 0.66
C ALA A 246 -5.21 43.54 0.67
N ALA A 247 -6.18 43.39 -0.24
CA ALA A 247 -7.20 44.42 -0.49
C ALA A 247 -8.06 44.73 0.75
N GLU A 248 -8.62 45.95 0.81
CA GLU A 248 -9.42 46.41 1.96
C GLU A 248 -10.47 45.37 2.38
N LYS A 249 -10.47 45.01 3.68
CA LYS A 249 -11.33 43.96 4.27
C LYS A 249 -12.78 44.11 3.76
N PHE A 250 -13.17 43.21 2.87
CA PHE A 250 -14.36 43.32 2.02
C PHE A 250 -15.61 43.56 2.85
N LYS A 251 -16.13 44.80 2.83
CA LYS A 251 -17.30 45.20 3.65
C LYS A 251 -18.56 44.55 3.11
N TRP A 252 -18.84 43.36 3.65
CA TRP A 252 -20.01 42.54 3.35
C TRP A 252 -21.31 43.35 3.44
N THR A 253 -21.89 43.62 2.27
CA THR A 253 -23.28 44.06 2.12
C THR A 253 -24.02 42.93 1.39
N PRO A 254 -25.08 42.35 1.97
CA PRO A 254 -25.69 41.16 1.41
C PRO A 254 -26.52 41.50 0.17
N SER A 255 -26.11 41.01 -0.99
CA SER A 255 -26.92 41.07 -2.22
C SER A 255 -26.69 39.84 -3.11
N ILE A 256 -27.57 38.84 -2.90
CA ILE A 256 -28.01 37.83 -3.87
C ILE A 256 -26.90 37.02 -4.56
N VAL A 257 -26.46 35.98 -3.85
CA VAL A 257 -26.12 34.63 -4.38
C VAL A 257 -25.38 34.58 -5.74
N ALA A 258 -24.10 34.93 -5.72
CA ALA A 258 -23.11 34.08 -6.38
C ALA A 258 -22.57 33.09 -5.34
N GLU A 259 -22.19 31.88 -5.75
CA GLU A 259 -21.66 30.88 -4.81
C GLU A 259 -20.33 31.36 -4.23
N VAL A 260 -20.18 31.26 -2.90
CA VAL A 260 -18.90 31.52 -2.24
C VAL A 260 -17.96 30.39 -2.63
N GLY A 261 -17.07 30.67 -3.59
CA GLY A 261 -15.99 29.78 -3.96
C GLY A 261 -15.14 29.47 -2.73
N ASP A 262 -15.26 28.24 -2.24
CA ASP A 262 -14.59 27.70 -1.07
C ASP A 262 -13.07 27.79 -1.32
N SER A 263 -12.42 28.83 -0.80
CA SER A 263 -11.01 29.19 -1.09
C SER A 263 -10.04 28.27 -0.34
N ARG A 264 -10.18 26.98 -0.63
CA ARG A 264 -9.22 25.92 -0.35
C ARG A 264 -8.18 25.92 -1.47
N PRO A 265 -6.97 25.40 -1.25
CA PRO A 265 -6.02 25.20 -2.34
C PRO A 265 -6.66 24.34 -3.45
N GLU A 266 -6.42 24.68 -4.73
CA GLU A 266 -6.96 23.98 -5.93
C GLU A 266 -6.40 22.55 -6.15
N LEU A 267 -6.03 21.86 -5.07
CA LEU A 267 -5.60 20.47 -5.06
C LEU A 267 -6.78 19.54 -5.40
N GLN A 268 -6.95 19.27 -6.69
CA GLN A 268 -7.91 18.27 -7.18
C GLN A 268 -7.45 16.84 -6.82
N ILE A 269 -7.78 16.38 -5.61
CA ILE A 269 -7.39 15.05 -5.09
C ILE A 269 -8.27 13.97 -5.74
N SER A 270 -7.79 13.36 -6.83
CA SER A 270 -8.42 12.19 -7.45
C SER A 270 -8.04 10.88 -6.73
N LEU A 271 -8.94 10.28 -5.96
CA LEU A 271 -8.71 9.01 -5.28
C LEU A 271 -9.01 7.80 -6.18
N GLY A 272 -7.97 7.23 -6.80
CA GLY A 272 -8.08 6.03 -7.62
C GLY A 272 -8.07 4.72 -6.83
N GLN A 273 -8.78 3.69 -7.34
CA GLN A 273 -8.59 2.32 -6.87
C GLN A 273 -7.19 1.80 -7.29
N PRO A 274 -6.44 1.11 -6.41
CA PRO A 274 -5.11 0.60 -6.78
C PRO A 274 -5.18 -0.36 -7.98
N PRO A 275 -4.22 -0.35 -8.93
CA PRO A 275 -4.36 -1.11 -10.19
C PRO A 275 -4.61 -2.62 -9.99
N ARG A 276 -3.98 -3.24 -8.98
CA ARG A 276 -4.23 -4.63 -8.54
C ARG A 276 -5.71 -4.94 -8.24
N VAL A 277 -6.51 -3.94 -7.91
CA VAL A 277 -7.95 -4.04 -7.63
C VAL A 277 -8.72 -3.78 -8.91
N ALA A 278 -8.43 -2.69 -9.62
CA ALA A 278 -9.08 -2.34 -10.89
C ALA A 278 -8.98 -3.44 -11.97
N MET A 279 -7.87 -4.18 -11.99
CA MET A 279 -7.68 -5.35 -12.88
C MET A 279 -8.55 -6.58 -12.52
N ARG A 280 -9.23 -6.60 -11.37
CA ARG A 280 -10.00 -7.75 -10.88
C ARG A 280 -11.47 -7.37 -10.67
N LYS A 281 -12.36 -7.92 -11.49
CA LYS A 281 -13.81 -7.64 -11.42
C LYS A 281 -14.37 -7.87 -10.02
N ASN A 282 -15.25 -6.97 -9.59
CA ASN A 282 -16.07 -7.03 -8.37
C ASN A 282 -15.30 -7.05 -7.04
N PHE A 283 -14.01 -6.68 -7.03
CA PHE A 283 -13.28 -6.45 -5.78
C PHE A 283 -13.42 -5.01 -5.30
N ILE A 284 -13.86 -4.85 -4.05
CA ILE A 284 -14.14 -3.56 -3.41
C ILE A 284 -13.54 -3.52 -1.99
N PRO A 285 -13.22 -2.33 -1.46
CA PRO A 285 -12.63 -2.20 -0.13
C PRO A 285 -13.65 -2.56 0.98
N ALA A 286 -13.17 -3.28 1.99
CA ALA A 286 -13.84 -3.49 3.27
C ALA A 286 -12.87 -3.17 4.42
N VAL A 287 -13.40 -2.79 5.58
CA VAL A 287 -12.58 -2.33 6.72
C VAL A 287 -12.66 -3.34 7.86
N VAL A 288 -11.52 -3.84 8.34
CA VAL A 288 -11.46 -4.69 9.54
C VAL A 288 -11.90 -3.88 10.76
N THR A 289 -12.87 -4.39 11.50
CA THR A 289 -13.35 -3.82 12.78
C THR A 289 -12.79 -4.59 13.97
N GLU A 290 -12.68 -5.91 13.89
CA GLU A 290 -12.11 -6.76 14.95
C GLU A 290 -11.15 -7.80 14.36
N ALA A 291 -10.05 -8.11 15.07
CA ALA A 291 -9.11 -9.16 14.69
C ALA A 291 -8.50 -9.83 15.94
N ARG A 292 -8.89 -11.08 16.24
CA ARG A 292 -8.41 -11.79 17.46
C ARG A 292 -8.12 -13.27 17.24
N CYS A 293 -7.34 -13.85 18.15
CA CYS A 293 -7.17 -15.29 18.25
C CYS A 293 -8.38 -15.95 18.96
N LEU A 294 -8.71 -17.17 18.56
CA LEU A 294 -9.75 -18.04 19.13
C LEU A 294 -9.18 -19.29 19.83
N SER A 295 -7.87 -19.51 19.73
CA SER A 295 -7.17 -20.70 20.19
C SER A 295 -6.14 -20.38 21.27
N GLY A 296 -6.06 -21.25 22.28
CA GLY A 296 -4.95 -21.24 23.24
C GLY A 296 -3.63 -21.70 22.62
N GLN A 297 -2.58 -21.70 23.44
CA GLN A 297 -1.26 -22.21 23.05
C GLN A 297 -1.28 -23.72 22.76
N GLY A 298 -0.32 -24.20 21.97
CA GLY A 298 -0.12 -25.63 21.70
C GLY A 298 -1.08 -26.29 20.70
N VAL A 299 -2.02 -25.54 20.10
CA VAL A 299 -2.92 -26.03 19.04
C VAL A 299 -2.85 -25.16 17.78
N PRO A 300 -3.20 -25.67 16.58
CA PRO A 300 -3.17 -24.88 15.34
C PRO A 300 -4.04 -23.62 15.45
N GLU A 301 -3.42 -22.47 15.18
CA GLU A 301 -4.00 -21.16 15.46
C GLU A 301 -5.27 -20.92 14.63
N LYS A 302 -6.35 -20.52 15.30
CA LYS A 302 -7.62 -20.11 14.68
C LYS A 302 -7.90 -18.68 15.05
N ARG A 303 -8.35 -17.88 14.10
CA ARG A 303 -8.62 -16.46 14.29
C ARG A 303 -10.03 -16.10 13.86
N HIS A 304 -10.51 -15.03 14.49
CA HIS A 304 -11.71 -14.31 14.13
C HIS A 304 -11.30 -13.01 13.46
N LEU A 305 -12.00 -12.66 12.39
CA LEU A 305 -11.94 -11.35 11.75
C LEU A 305 -13.38 -10.84 11.63
N GLU A 306 -13.66 -9.65 12.14
CA GLU A 306 -14.88 -8.92 11.78
C GLU A 306 -14.50 -7.82 10.79
N ILE A 307 -15.35 -7.65 9.78
CA ILE A 307 -15.21 -6.63 8.76
C ILE A 307 -16.52 -5.84 8.65
N ARG A 308 -16.41 -4.52 8.57
CA ARG A 308 -17.47 -3.66 8.05
C ARG A 308 -17.47 -3.78 6.53
N LEU A 309 -18.61 -4.20 6.00
CA LEU A 309 -18.86 -4.34 4.58
C LEU A 309 -19.01 -2.95 3.93
N PRO A 310 -18.64 -2.80 2.65
CA PRO A 310 -18.98 -1.60 1.88
C PRO A 310 -20.50 -1.51 1.65
N GLU A 311 -20.98 -0.29 1.47
CA GLU A 311 -22.38 0.01 1.22
C GLU A 311 -22.92 -0.74 0.00
N GLY A 312 -24.15 -1.24 0.09
CA GLY A 312 -24.79 -2.05 -0.94
C GLY A 312 -24.34 -3.52 -1.04
N LEU A 313 -23.26 -3.95 -0.38
CA LEU A 313 -22.89 -5.37 -0.35
C LEU A 313 -23.69 -6.12 0.74
N THR A 314 -24.66 -6.90 0.30
CA THR A 314 -25.37 -7.92 1.09
C THR A 314 -24.82 -9.32 0.80
N TYR A 315 -24.96 -10.23 1.75
CA TYR A 315 -24.61 -11.65 1.62
C TYR A 315 -25.66 -12.53 2.34
N LYS A 316 -25.60 -13.86 2.23
CA LYS A 316 -26.40 -14.81 3.03
C LYS A 316 -25.53 -15.66 3.95
N ALA A 317 -26.05 -16.11 5.09
CA ALA A 317 -25.33 -17.11 5.89
C ALA A 317 -25.07 -18.36 5.02
N GLY A 318 -23.85 -18.90 5.10
CA GLY A 318 -23.37 -19.96 4.20
C GLY A 318 -22.56 -19.47 2.99
N ASP A 319 -22.72 -18.22 2.56
CA ASP A 319 -21.90 -17.61 1.50
C ASP A 319 -20.40 -17.53 1.87
N HIS A 320 -19.59 -17.21 0.88
CA HIS A 320 -18.15 -17.04 1.01
C HIS A 320 -17.73 -15.63 0.62
N LEU A 321 -16.62 -15.18 1.19
CA LEU A 321 -15.93 -13.96 0.83
C LEU A 321 -14.58 -14.32 0.21
N ASN A 322 -14.35 -13.88 -1.03
CA ASN A 322 -13.02 -13.87 -1.61
C ASN A 322 -12.26 -12.66 -1.07
N ILE A 323 -11.02 -12.86 -0.63
CA ILE A 323 -10.12 -11.78 -0.21
C ILE A 323 -8.88 -11.79 -1.10
N LEU A 324 -8.41 -10.61 -1.53
CA LEU A 324 -7.09 -10.43 -2.14
C LEU A 324 -6.02 -10.35 -1.03
N PRO A 325 -5.11 -11.33 -0.92
CA PRO A 325 -4.04 -11.27 0.05
C PRO A 325 -2.81 -10.53 -0.51
N ARG A 326 -1.84 -10.27 0.35
CA ARG A 326 -0.49 -9.79 -0.01
C ARG A 326 0.57 -10.80 0.43
N ASN A 327 1.77 -10.75 -0.16
CA ASN A 327 2.94 -11.38 0.43
C ASN A 327 3.32 -10.67 1.75
N SER A 328 4.06 -11.36 2.61
CA SER A 328 4.66 -10.75 3.80
C SER A 328 5.73 -9.72 3.41
N VAL A 329 5.89 -8.67 4.22
CA VAL A 329 6.94 -7.64 4.03
C VAL A 329 8.30 -8.31 3.88
N HIS A 330 8.62 -9.28 4.73
CA HIS A 330 9.85 -10.09 4.65
C HIS A 330 10.12 -10.69 3.25
N ASN A 331 9.12 -11.32 2.61
CA ASN A 331 9.30 -11.88 1.28
C ASN A 331 9.39 -10.79 0.19
N ILE A 332 8.70 -9.66 0.36
CA ILE A 332 8.81 -8.50 -0.54
C ILE A 332 10.25 -7.94 -0.48
N THR A 333 10.78 -7.67 0.72
CA THR A 333 12.16 -7.19 0.92
C THR A 333 13.18 -8.17 0.34
N ARG A 334 13.03 -9.49 0.58
CA ARG A 334 13.90 -10.52 -0.03
C ARG A 334 13.90 -10.46 -1.57
N ALA A 335 12.72 -10.36 -2.19
CA ALA A 335 12.60 -10.25 -3.64
C ALA A 335 13.18 -8.94 -4.19
N LEU A 336 13.03 -7.81 -3.48
CA LEU A 336 13.64 -6.53 -3.84
C LEU A 336 15.16 -6.58 -3.78
N SER A 337 15.73 -7.10 -2.69
CA SER A 337 17.17 -7.26 -2.50
C SER A 337 17.80 -8.17 -3.57
N LEU A 338 17.10 -9.22 -3.99
CA LEU A 338 17.56 -10.16 -5.03
C LEU A 338 17.76 -9.49 -6.40
N PHE A 339 17.02 -8.42 -6.70
CA PHE A 339 17.11 -7.66 -7.95
C PHE A 339 17.68 -6.25 -7.79
N GLY A 340 18.12 -5.86 -6.58
CA GLY A 340 18.69 -4.53 -6.30
C GLY A 340 17.70 -3.38 -6.46
N LEU A 341 16.41 -3.59 -6.17
CA LEU A 341 15.34 -2.61 -6.37
C LEU A 341 14.95 -1.91 -5.05
N GLY A 342 14.62 -0.61 -5.11
CA GLY A 342 13.94 0.10 -4.02
C GLY A 342 12.45 -0.26 -3.95
N GLU A 343 11.82 -0.07 -2.79
CA GLU A 343 10.38 -0.36 -2.59
C GLU A 343 9.47 0.50 -3.49
N ASP A 344 9.88 1.76 -3.68
CA ASP A 344 9.26 2.81 -4.48
C ASP A 344 9.54 2.71 -5.99
N THR A 345 10.57 1.95 -6.39
CA THR A 345 11.06 1.87 -7.77
C THR A 345 9.93 1.50 -8.73
N VAL A 346 9.63 2.41 -9.67
CA VAL A 346 8.51 2.25 -10.61
C VAL A 346 8.89 1.28 -11.73
N VAL A 347 8.13 0.20 -11.84
CA VAL A 347 8.25 -0.85 -12.86
C VAL A 347 7.04 -0.77 -13.80
N THR A 348 7.30 -0.77 -15.11
CA THR A 348 6.26 -0.93 -16.15
C THR A 348 6.57 -2.18 -16.95
N ILE A 349 5.58 -3.07 -17.13
CA ILE A 349 5.77 -4.35 -17.82
C ILE A 349 5.09 -4.32 -19.18
N SER A 350 5.85 -4.22 -20.27
CA SER A 350 5.33 -4.29 -21.64
C SER A 350 5.50 -5.68 -22.25
N SER A 351 4.61 -6.12 -23.14
CA SER A 351 4.75 -7.40 -23.85
C SER A 351 4.12 -7.42 -25.24
N ALA A 352 4.93 -7.74 -26.26
CA ALA A 352 4.44 -8.04 -27.61
C ALA A 352 3.55 -9.31 -27.67
N LYS A 353 3.62 -10.18 -26.65
CA LYS A 353 2.73 -11.34 -26.48
C LYS A 353 1.59 -10.98 -25.52
N ARG A 354 0.39 -10.76 -26.06
CA ARG A 354 -0.83 -10.39 -25.31
C ARG A 354 -1.19 -11.32 -24.14
N ASN A 355 -0.75 -12.58 -24.17
CA ASN A 355 -1.12 -13.61 -23.18
C ASN A 355 0.11 -14.13 -22.39
N LEU A 356 0.75 -13.28 -21.57
CA LEU A 356 1.73 -13.74 -20.56
C LEU A 356 1.08 -14.36 -19.30
N GLY A 357 -0.25 -14.30 -19.20
CA GLY A 357 -1.03 -14.70 -18.03
C GLY A 357 -1.87 -13.53 -17.51
N PRO A 358 -3.09 -13.77 -16.98
CA PRO A 358 -4.07 -12.72 -16.69
C PRO A 358 -3.79 -11.98 -15.36
N GLY A 359 -2.53 -11.65 -15.06
CA GLY A 359 -2.10 -11.34 -13.69
C GLY A 359 -0.96 -10.35 -13.46
N LEU A 360 -0.24 -9.91 -14.49
CA LEU A 360 0.78 -8.86 -14.36
C LEU A 360 0.22 -7.52 -14.89
N PRO A 361 0.59 -6.37 -14.27
CA PRO A 361 0.11 -5.06 -14.66
C PRO A 361 0.78 -4.61 -15.97
N LEU A 362 0.23 -5.07 -17.10
CA LEU A 362 0.76 -4.73 -18.42
C LEU A 362 0.54 -3.25 -18.72
N ASP A 363 1.58 -2.61 -19.28
CA ASP A 363 1.60 -1.21 -19.73
C ASP A 363 1.09 -0.21 -18.67
N THR A 364 1.23 -0.59 -17.40
CA THR A 364 0.73 0.13 -16.22
C THR A 364 1.89 0.30 -15.22
N PRO A 365 2.26 1.53 -14.82
CA PRO A 365 3.31 1.74 -13.84
C PRO A 365 2.86 1.30 -12.45
N VAL A 366 3.69 0.50 -11.78
CA VAL A 366 3.50 0.04 -10.39
C VAL A 366 4.83 0.11 -9.64
N THR A 367 4.80 0.32 -8.32
CA THR A 367 6.04 0.20 -7.53
C THR A 367 6.47 -1.26 -7.41
N ALA A 368 7.78 -1.52 -7.31
CA ALA A 368 8.32 -2.86 -7.14
C ALA A 368 7.76 -3.55 -5.87
N ALA A 369 7.53 -2.80 -4.79
CA ALA A 369 6.87 -3.31 -3.59
C ALA A 369 5.41 -3.73 -3.79
N ASP A 370 4.62 -3.08 -4.68
CA ASP A 370 3.27 -3.56 -4.98
C ASP A 370 3.27 -4.71 -6.00
N LEU A 371 4.19 -4.68 -6.98
CA LEU A 371 4.43 -5.78 -7.93
C LEU A 371 4.68 -7.10 -7.20
N PHE A 372 5.71 -7.13 -6.36
CA PHE A 372 6.04 -8.27 -5.50
C PHE A 372 5.02 -8.46 -4.36
N GLY A 373 4.32 -7.42 -3.93
CA GLY A 373 3.34 -7.50 -2.86
C GLY A 373 2.01 -8.16 -3.24
N ALA A 374 1.50 -7.95 -4.46
CA ALA A 374 0.08 -8.18 -4.78
C ALA A 374 -0.25 -8.82 -6.15
N TYR A 375 0.74 -9.05 -7.02
CA TYR A 375 0.51 -9.64 -8.35
C TYR A 375 1.04 -11.07 -8.49
N VAL A 376 2.05 -11.46 -7.70
CA VAL A 376 2.68 -12.79 -7.72
C VAL A 376 2.73 -13.44 -6.33
N GLU A 377 2.72 -14.78 -6.25
CA GLU A 377 2.81 -15.53 -4.99
C GLU A 377 4.27 -15.96 -4.74
N LEU A 378 5.04 -15.17 -3.99
CA LEU A 378 6.49 -15.39 -3.78
C LEU A 378 6.80 -16.69 -3.04
N GLY A 379 5.97 -17.02 -2.03
CA GLY A 379 6.06 -18.28 -1.28
C GLY A 379 5.51 -19.51 -2.03
N SER A 380 5.49 -19.50 -3.37
CA SER A 380 5.10 -20.67 -4.17
C SER A 380 6.20 -21.72 -4.15
N ILE A 381 5.88 -22.95 -3.76
CA ILE A 381 6.82 -24.09 -3.78
C ILE A 381 7.39 -24.24 -5.20
N ALA A 382 8.72 -24.35 -5.30
CA ALA A 382 9.43 -24.47 -6.56
C ALA A 382 9.03 -25.76 -7.29
N SER A 383 8.50 -25.62 -8.52
CA SER A 383 8.12 -26.78 -9.33
C SER A 383 9.34 -27.40 -10.03
N HIS A 384 9.25 -28.68 -10.41
CA HIS A 384 10.27 -29.36 -11.23
C HIS A 384 10.62 -28.56 -12.50
N LYS A 385 9.62 -27.96 -13.17
CA LYS A 385 9.86 -27.09 -14.33
C LYS A 385 10.69 -25.87 -13.92
N THR A 386 10.34 -25.23 -12.80
CA THR A 386 11.04 -24.04 -12.28
C THR A 386 12.49 -24.34 -11.95
N ILE A 387 12.78 -25.47 -11.30
CA ILE A 387 14.15 -25.84 -10.93
C ILE A 387 14.99 -26.15 -12.18
N GLN A 388 14.42 -26.84 -13.18
CA GLN A 388 15.07 -26.98 -14.49
C GLN A 388 15.33 -25.61 -15.13
N THR A 389 14.36 -24.70 -15.07
CA THR A 389 14.51 -23.33 -15.58
C THR A 389 15.63 -22.55 -14.87
N LEU A 390 15.99 -22.89 -13.63
CA LEU A 390 17.19 -22.37 -12.95
C LEU A 390 18.48 -23.06 -13.42
N VAL A 391 18.47 -24.39 -13.64
CA VAL A 391 19.61 -25.15 -14.23
C VAL A 391 20.02 -24.61 -15.60
N ASP A 392 19.05 -24.13 -16.37
CA ASP A 392 19.25 -23.58 -17.71
C ASP A 392 19.79 -22.14 -17.69
N VAL A 393 19.73 -21.45 -16.54
CA VAL A 393 20.23 -20.08 -16.31
C VAL A 393 21.66 -20.04 -15.73
N VAL A 394 22.10 -21.12 -15.08
CA VAL A 394 23.49 -21.24 -14.59
C VAL A 394 24.47 -21.13 -15.75
N LYS A 395 25.37 -20.13 -15.68
CA LYS A 395 26.42 -19.90 -16.67
C LYS A 395 27.33 -21.12 -16.81
N ASP A 396 27.77 -21.40 -18.03
CA ASP A 396 28.65 -22.53 -18.31
C ASP A 396 29.98 -22.43 -17.55
N GLY A 397 30.44 -23.56 -17.01
CA GLY A 397 31.61 -23.65 -16.12
C GLY A 397 31.29 -23.65 -14.62
N ASP A 398 30.01 -23.55 -14.20
CA ASP A 398 29.58 -23.66 -12.80
C ASP A 398 28.83 -24.96 -12.49
N ASP A 399 29.42 -26.08 -12.91
CA ASP A 399 28.83 -27.42 -12.84
C ASP A 399 28.43 -27.86 -11.43
N ASN A 400 29.05 -27.30 -10.39
CA ASN A 400 28.68 -27.53 -8.99
C ASN A 400 27.25 -27.05 -8.68
N THR A 401 26.89 -25.82 -9.08
CA THR A 401 25.52 -25.29 -8.91
C THR A 401 24.55 -26.04 -9.81
N ARG A 402 24.97 -26.33 -11.04
CA ARG A 402 24.16 -27.07 -12.02
C ARG A 402 23.77 -28.46 -11.50
N THR A 403 24.75 -29.21 -11.01
CA THR A 403 24.59 -30.54 -10.38
C THR A 403 23.78 -30.45 -9.09
N ALA A 404 24.01 -29.45 -8.25
CA ALA A 404 23.24 -29.26 -7.01
C ALA A 404 21.74 -29.01 -7.30
N LEU A 405 21.41 -28.15 -8.28
CA LEU A 405 20.04 -27.92 -8.71
C LEU A 405 19.39 -29.16 -9.36
N LEU A 406 20.13 -29.89 -10.23
CA LEU A 406 19.65 -31.16 -10.81
C LEU A 406 19.37 -32.22 -9.74
N SER A 407 20.20 -32.33 -8.71
CA SER A 407 20.02 -33.32 -7.62
C SER A 407 18.69 -33.16 -6.88
N LEU A 408 18.17 -31.93 -6.78
CA LEU A 408 16.85 -31.62 -6.22
C LEU A 408 15.69 -32.16 -7.06
N VAL A 409 15.93 -32.37 -8.36
CA VAL A 409 14.97 -32.76 -9.39
C VAL A 409 15.08 -34.25 -9.72
N GLU A 410 16.22 -34.88 -9.46
CA GLU A 410 16.44 -36.31 -9.71
C GLU A 410 16.08 -37.15 -8.48
N ASP A 411 16.66 -36.87 -7.30
CA ASP A 411 16.45 -37.65 -6.07
C ASP A 411 15.01 -37.52 -5.53
N ALA A 412 14.37 -38.67 -5.30
CA ALA A 412 13.03 -38.76 -4.73
C ALA A 412 12.94 -38.22 -3.29
N ASN A 413 14.00 -38.36 -2.49
CA ASN A 413 14.05 -37.79 -1.14
C ASN A 413 14.14 -36.26 -1.20
N SER A 414 14.88 -35.69 -2.16
CA SER A 414 15.02 -34.24 -2.33
C SER A 414 13.77 -33.59 -2.92
N LYS A 415 13.05 -34.26 -3.84
CA LYS A 415 11.67 -33.88 -4.22
C LYS A 415 10.74 -33.80 -3.00
N THR A 416 10.81 -34.81 -2.12
CA THR A 416 10.01 -34.87 -0.89
C THR A 416 10.39 -33.73 0.06
N LYS A 417 11.69 -33.47 0.28
CA LYS A 417 12.19 -32.33 1.07
C LYS A 417 11.76 -30.97 0.53
N ILE A 418 11.60 -30.78 -0.79
CA ILE A 418 11.08 -29.52 -1.34
C ILE A 418 9.62 -29.32 -0.97
N GLN A 419 8.80 -30.37 -1.01
CA GLN A 419 7.38 -30.30 -0.68
C GLN A 419 7.16 -30.14 0.84
N ASP A 420 7.84 -30.96 1.65
CA ASP A 420 7.71 -30.96 3.11
C ASP A 420 8.20 -29.64 3.74
N ASN A 421 9.33 -29.10 3.26
CA ASN A 421 9.87 -27.81 3.72
C ASN A 421 9.33 -26.61 2.89
N GLN A 422 8.36 -26.84 2.00
CA GLN A 422 7.68 -25.82 1.16
C GLN A 422 8.64 -24.87 0.40
N VAL A 423 9.79 -25.36 -0.02
CA VAL A 423 10.90 -24.56 -0.56
C VAL A 423 10.46 -23.81 -1.82
N SER A 424 10.50 -22.48 -1.77
CA SER A 424 10.06 -21.59 -2.85
C SER A 424 11.17 -21.27 -3.84
N VAL A 425 10.77 -20.64 -4.96
CA VAL A 425 11.72 -20.12 -5.97
C VAL A 425 12.70 -19.11 -5.36
N LEU A 426 12.21 -18.28 -4.43
CA LEU A 426 13.00 -17.26 -3.74
C LEU A 426 14.07 -17.88 -2.83
N ASP A 427 13.71 -18.93 -2.09
CA ASP A 427 14.66 -19.67 -1.23
C ASP A 427 15.76 -20.38 -2.05
N LEU A 428 15.44 -20.85 -3.26
CA LEU A 428 16.43 -21.43 -4.16
C LEU A 428 17.40 -20.39 -4.73
N LEU A 429 16.91 -19.19 -5.08
CA LEU A 429 17.75 -18.13 -5.65
C LEU A 429 18.74 -17.55 -4.63
N GLU A 430 18.33 -17.43 -3.36
CA GLU A 430 19.23 -17.08 -2.26
C GLU A 430 20.25 -18.19 -1.95
N ARG A 431 19.82 -19.46 -2.03
CA ARG A 431 20.72 -20.62 -1.82
C ARG A 431 21.73 -20.81 -2.97
N PHE A 432 21.37 -20.44 -4.18
CA PHE A 432 22.17 -20.62 -5.39
C PHE A 432 22.38 -19.29 -6.13
N PRO A 433 23.14 -18.33 -5.55
CA PRO A 433 23.26 -16.96 -6.05
C PRO A 433 23.98 -16.83 -7.41
N LYS A 434 24.47 -17.92 -8.00
CA LYS A 434 24.99 -17.97 -9.37
C LYS A 434 23.91 -18.29 -10.42
N ALA A 435 22.74 -18.78 -10.00
CA ALA A 435 21.59 -19.10 -10.85
C ALA A 435 20.63 -17.90 -10.99
N GLN A 436 21.16 -16.68 -11.08
CA GLN A 436 20.36 -15.45 -11.11
C GLN A 436 19.62 -15.24 -12.45
N PRO A 437 18.28 -15.33 -12.50
CA PRO A 437 17.50 -15.00 -13.69
C PRO A 437 17.39 -13.48 -13.88
N SER A 438 16.95 -13.04 -15.05
CA SER A 438 16.42 -11.67 -15.19
C SER A 438 15.09 -11.54 -14.45
N LEU A 439 14.74 -10.31 -14.02
CA LEU A 439 13.47 -10.01 -13.35
C LEU A 439 12.25 -10.51 -14.15
N SER A 440 12.24 -10.32 -15.48
CA SER A 440 11.17 -10.81 -16.35
C SER A 440 11.04 -12.34 -16.34
N PHE A 441 12.17 -13.05 -16.24
CA PHE A 441 12.18 -14.51 -16.22
C PHE A 441 11.76 -15.04 -14.84
N PHE A 442 12.19 -14.38 -13.75
CA PHE A 442 11.69 -14.65 -12.40
C PHE A 442 10.17 -14.48 -12.29
N LEU A 443 9.62 -13.36 -12.77
CA LEU A 443 8.17 -13.14 -12.79
C LEU A 443 7.42 -14.22 -13.59
N SER A 444 8.02 -14.74 -14.67
CA SER A 444 7.44 -15.84 -15.47
C SER A 444 7.47 -17.22 -14.78
N MET A 445 8.26 -17.39 -13.72
CA MET A 445 8.33 -18.60 -12.91
C MET A 445 7.35 -18.61 -11.73
N LEU A 446 6.75 -17.46 -11.39
CA LEU A 446 5.83 -17.31 -10.26
C LEU A 446 4.37 -17.52 -10.65
N VAL A 447 3.56 -17.93 -9.68
CA VAL A 447 2.10 -18.02 -9.82
C VAL A 447 1.47 -16.64 -9.58
N GLN A 448 0.49 -16.26 -10.39
CA GLN A 448 -0.33 -15.06 -10.13
C GLN A 448 -0.96 -15.10 -8.74
N MET A 449 -1.01 -13.94 -8.06
CA MET A 449 -1.71 -13.76 -6.79
C MET A 449 -3.21 -14.00 -6.94
N ARG A 450 -3.69 -15.13 -6.40
CA ARG A 450 -5.10 -15.53 -6.43
C ARG A 450 -5.88 -15.01 -5.20
N PRO A 451 -7.16 -14.64 -5.35
CA PRO A 451 -8.06 -14.47 -4.20
C PRO A 451 -8.18 -15.79 -3.43
N ARG A 452 -8.45 -15.72 -2.12
CA ARG A 452 -8.82 -16.90 -1.30
C ARG A 452 -10.23 -16.73 -0.76
N ALA A 453 -11.06 -17.75 -0.93
CA ALA A 453 -12.41 -17.83 -0.39
C ALA A 453 -12.41 -18.25 1.08
N TYR A 454 -13.22 -17.58 1.89
CA TYR A 454 -13.48 -17.90 3.29
C TYR A 454 -14.99 -17.89 3.51
N SER A 455 -15.57 -18.96 4.08
CA SER A 455 -16.99 -18.96 4.44
C SER A 455 -17.26 -17.89 5.51
N PHE A 456 -18.36 -17.14 5.36
CA PHE A 456 -18.83 -16.26 6.43
C PHE A 456 -19.17 -17.08 7.68
N SER A 457 -18.93 -16.48 8.85
CA SER A 457 -19.26 -17.06 10.14
C SER A 457 -20.34 -16.31 10.92
N SER A 458 -21.05 -15.40 10.27
CA SER A 458 -22.18 -14.66 10.82
C SER A 458 -23.40 -14.68 9.89
N ALA A 459 -24.60 -14.50 10.45
CA ALA A 459 -25.79 -14.11 9.68
C ALA A 459 -25.76 -12.58 9.41
N PRO A 460 -26.19 -12.10 8.23
CA PRO A 460 -26.16 -10.68 7.89
C PRO A 460 -27.10 -9.83 8.76
N GLU A 461 -28.20 -10.42 9.25
CA GLU A 461 -29.16 -9.77 10.17
C GLU A 461 -28.61 -9.65 11.60
N TRP A 462 -27.57 -10.40 11.97
CA TRP A 462 -27.04 -10.40 13.34
C TRP A 462 -26.27 -9.11 13.67
N THR A 463 -25.49 -8.60 12.72
CA THR A 463 -24.84 -7.29 12.79
C THR A 463 -24.91 -6.64 11.40
N PRO A 464 -25.97 -5.88 11.09
CA PRO A 464 -26.13 -5.25 9.77
C PRO A 464 -24.91 -4.43 9.33
N GLY A 465 -24.58 -4.51 8.04
CA GLY A 465 -23.39 -3.87 7.46
C GLY A 465 -22.04 -4.48 7.89
N HIS A 466 -22.03 -5.56 8.67
CA HIS A 466 -20.82 -6.26 9.10
C HIS A 466 -20.90 -7.74 8.75
N ALA A 467 -19.74 -8.38 8.67
CA ALA A 467 -19.63 -9.83 8.56
C ALA A 467 -18.41 -10.34 9.31
N THR A 468 -18.47 -11.58 9.80
CA THR A 468 -17.33 -12.23 10.45
C THR A 468 -16.80 -13.40 9.63
N LEU A 469 -15.51 -13.69 9.81
CA LEU A 469 -14.82 -14.86 9.27
C LEU A 469 -14.18 -15.65 10.42
N THR A 470 -14.05 -16.96 10.23
CA THR A 470 -13.38 -17.87 11.18
C THR A 470 -12.44 -18.79 10.42
N TYR A 471 -11.13 -18.58 10.55
CA TYR A 471 -10.12 -19.23 9.71
C TYR A 471 -8.93 -19.75 10.53
N THR A 472 -8.18 -20.69 9.95
CA THR A 472 -6.96 -21.26 10.54
C THR A 472 -5.77 -20.50 9.95
N VAL A 473 -4.79 -20.12 10.78
CA VAL A 473 -3.48 -19.68 10.27
C VAL A 473 -2.72 -20.93 9.85
N VAL A 474 -2.57 -21.12 8.54
CA VAL A 474 -1.86 -22.27 7.98
C VAL A 474 -0.36 -22.01 8.12
N GLY A 475 0.38 -22.93 8.72
CA GLY A 475 1.83 -22.92 8.67
C GLY A 475 2.52 -23.88 9.63
N THR A 476 3.81 -24.09 9.42
CA THR A 476 4.68 -24.91 10.28
C THR A 476 5.32 -24.04 11.37
N GLY A 477 4.61 -23.85 12.47
CA GLY A 477 5.28 -23.59 13.75
C GLY A 477 6.05 -24.83 14.21
N LEU A 478 7.03 -24.65 15.11
CA LEU A 478 7.84 -25.70 15.74
C LEU A 478 8.99 -26.31 14.90
N SER A 479 9.61 -25.54 14.00
CA SER A 479 11.04 -25.77 13.64
C SER A 479 11.90 -24.66 14.24
N ALA A 480 13.02 -25.05 14.88
CA ALA A 480 13.99 -24.10 15.43
C ALA A 480 15.08 -23.69 14.40
N THR A 481 15.07 -24.30 13.21
CA THR A 481 16.16 -24.20 12.22
C THR A 481 15.71 -23.82 10.82
N ALA A 482 14.42 -23.53 10.61
CA ALA A 482 13.86 -23.09 9.34
C ALA A 482 12.87 -21.93 9.56
N PRO A 483 12.77 -20.95 8.64
CA PRO A 483 11.71 -19.95 8.69
C PRO A 483 10.32 -20.61 8.73
N PRO A 484 9.38 -20.10 9.54
CA PRO A 484 8.04 -20.69 9.62
C PRO A 484 7.34 -20.56 8.26
N CYS A 485 7.11 -21.69 7.60
CA CYS A 485 6.43 -21.72 6.31
C CYS A 485 4.95 -21.44 6.54
N GLN A 486 4.47 -20.26 6.13
CA GLN A 486 3.10 -19.81 6.40
C GLN A 486 2.28 -19.70 5.10
N GLY A 487 1.02 -20.14 5.16
CA GLY A 487 0.07 -20.06 4.06
C GLY A 487 -0.33 -18.61 3.79
N LEU A 488 0.28 -18.03 2.76
CA LEU A 488 0.20 -16.63 2.28
C LEU A 488 -1.05 -15.87 2.72
N ALA A 489 -2.24 -16.30 2.33
CA ALA A 489 -3.48 -15.57 2.63
C ALA A 489 -3.84 -15.58 4.12
N SER A 490 -3.71 -16.72 4.81
CA SER A 490 -4.01 -16.82 6.24
C SER A 490 -2.98 -16.11 7.13
N ALA A 491 -1.73 -16.00 6.66
CA ALA A 491 -0.68 -15.19 7.25
C ALA A 491 -0.97 -13.69 7.09
N TYR A 492 -1.33 -13.27 5.87
CA TYR A 492 -1.77 -11.90 5.60
C TYR A 492 -2.94 -11.51 6.53
N LEU A 493 -3.98 -12.35 6.64
CA LEU A 493 -5.09 -12.08 7.56
C LEU A 493 -4.68 -12.03 9.04
N SER A 494 -3.69 -12.82 9.50
CA SER A 494 -3.28 -12.81 10.91
C SER A 494 -2.49 -11.56 11.32
N THR A 495 -1.90 -10.84 10.36
CA THR A 495 -1.23 -9.56 10.62
C THR A 495 -2.18 -8.37 10.79
N LEU A 496 -3.44 -8.49 10.34
CA LEU A 496 -4.40 -7.39 10.32
C LEU A 496 -4.74 -6.84 11.72
N ARG A 497 -5.25 -5.61 11.73
CA ARG A 497 -5.71 -4.84 12.90
C ARG A 497 -7.03 -4.14 12.58
N PRO A 498 -7.83 -3.74 13.59
CA PRO A 498 -8.90 -2.75 13.40
C PRO A 498 -8.40 -1.55 12.58
N GLY A 499 -9.22 -1.07 11.63
CA GLY A 499 -8.85 -0.03 10.67
C GLY A 499 -8.12 -0.52 9.41
N SER A 500 -7.68 -1.79 9.34
CA SER A 500 -7.02 -2.31 8.12
C SER A 500 -7.99 -2.40 6.95
N ILE A 501 -7.61 -1.86 5.79
CA ILE A 501 -8.39 -2.00 4.55
C ILE A 501 -7.98 -3.31 3.86
N ILE A 502 -8.97 -4.16 3.56
CA ILE A 502 -8.83 -5.35 2.73
C ILE A 502 -9.68 -5.22 1.46
N TYR A 503 -9.33 -5.95 0.40
CA TYR A 503 -10.09 -5.95 -0.85
C TYR A 503 -10.81 -7.28 -1.03
N VAL A 504 -12.12 -7.22 -1.21
CA VAL A 504 -13.00 -8.38 -1.09
C VAL A 504 -14.03 -8.45 -2.23
N SER A 505 -14.47 -9.66 -2.57
CA SER A 505 -15.63 -9.88 -3.44
C SER A 505 -16.52 -10.97 -2.86
N LEU A 506 -17.84 -10.84 -3.04
CA LEU A 506 -18.79 -11.90 -2.68
C LEU A 506 -18.56 -13.14 -3.55
N HIS A 507 -18.67 -14.32 -2.96
CA HIS A 507 -18.70 -15.61 -3.65
C HIS A 507 -19.86 -16.43 -3.09
N PRO A 508 -21.04 -16.40 -3.75
CA PRO A 508 -22.23 -17.09 -3.25
C PRO A 508 -22.01 -18.58 -3.06
N ALA A 509 -22.68 -19.15 -2.05
CA ALA A 509 -22.69 -20.58 -1.81
C ALA A 509 -23.36 -21.34 -2.96
N THR A 510 -23.14 -22.66 -3.03
CA THR A 510 -24.01 -23.51 -3.84
C THR A 510 -25.44 -23.46 -3.27
N PRO A 511 -26.51 -23.49 -4.09
CA PRO A 511 -27.87 -23.22 -3.61
C PRO A 511 -28.32 -24.08 -2.43
N GLY A 512 -27.88 -25.35 -2.37
CA GLY A 512 -28.18 -26.28 -1.28
C GLY A 512 -27.36 -26.09 0.01
N PHE A 513 -26.51 -25.08 0.11
CA PHE A 513 -25.72 -24.77 1.32
C PHE A 513 -26.24 -23.51 2.04
N HIS A 514 -27.56 -23.50 2.27
CA HIS A 514 -28.29 -22.53 3.09
C HIS A 514 -29.17 -23.30 4.09
N LEU A 515 -29.77 -22.60 5.06
CA LEU A 515 -30.78 -23.19 5.92
C LEU A 515 -32.08 -23.50 5.14
N PRO A 516 -32.87 -24.52 5.58
CA PRO A 516 -34.21 -24.72 5.05
C PRO A 516 -35.15 -23.59 5.48
N GLU A 517 -35.92 -23.08 4.53
CA GLU A 517 -36.92 -22.00 4.67
C GLU A 517 -37.86 -22.19 5.88
N SER A 518 -38.26 -23.44 6.15
CA SER A 518 -39.06 -23.76 7.34
C SER A 518 -38.19 -23.89 8.59
N GLY A 519 -38.36 -22.92 9.50
CA GLY A 519 -37.73 -22.89 10.83
C GLY A 519 -38.02 -24.13 11.69
N SER A 520 -39.13 -24.85 11.45
CA SER A 520 -39.46 -26.09 12.18
C SER A 520 -38.75 -27.34 11.65
N ARG A 521 -38.13 -27.28 10.46
CA ARG A 521 -37.39 -28.42 9.89
C ARG A 521 -36.10 -28.66 10.68
N PRO A 522 -35.83 -29.87 11.19
CA PRO A 522 -34.56 -30.21 11.85
C PRO A 522 -33.37 -30.08 10.90
N VAL A 523 -32.23 -29.66 11.44
CA VAL A 523 -30.97 -29.46 10.71
C VAL A 523 -29.84 -30.18 11.44
N ILE A 524 -29.03 -30.95 10.71
CA ILE A 524 -27.83 -31.61 11.24
C ILE A 524 -26.62 -30.92 10.61
N MET A 525 -25.76 -30.34 11.43
CA MET A 525 -24.55 -29.62 11.01
C MET A 525 -23.31 -30.41 11.44
N VAL A 526 -22.41 -30.70 10.50
CA VAL A 526 -21.20 -31.51 10.73
C VAL A 526 -19.99 -30.72 10.26
N GLY A 527 -19.26 -30.13 11.21
CA GLY A 527 -18.08 -29.30 10.94
C GLY A 527 -16.88 -29.69 11.81
N ALA A 528 -15.71 -29.80 11.19
CA ALA A 528 -14.44 -30.04 11.88
C ALA A 528 -13.55 -28.79 11.80
N GLY A 529 -12.97 -28.39 12.93
CA GLY A 529 -12.13 -27.18 12.99
C GLY A 529 -12.88 -25.94 12.52
N THR A 530 -12.33 -25.24 11.52
CA THR A 530 -12.96 -24.05 10.94
C THR A 530 -14.12 -24.34 10.01
N GLY A 531 -14.44 -25.61 9.72
CA GLY A 531 -15.73 -26.01 9.14
C GLY A 531 -16.95 -25.63 10.01
N LEU A 532 -16.73 -25.21 11.27
CA LEU A 532 -17.74 -24.57 12.11
C LEU A 532 -18.19 -23.18 11.59
N ALA A 533 -17.40 -22.52 10.73
CA ALA A 533 -17.66 -21.15 10.29
C ALA A 533 -19.10 -20.90 9.79
N PRO A 534 -19.58 -21.49 8.68
CA PRO A 534 -20.93 -21.24 8.18
C PRO A 534 -22.02 -21.65 9.18
N PHE A 535 -21.75 -22.68 9.99
CA PHE A 535 -22.69 -23.15 11.01
C PHE A 535 -22.86 -22.15 12.17
N ARG A 536 -21.88 -21.29 12.47
CA ARG A 536 -22.11 -20.13 13.37
C ARG A 536 -23.08 -19.14 12.74
N GLY A 537 -22.99 -18.90 11.44
CA GLY A 537 -23.96 -18.08 10.69
C GLY A 537 -25.37 -18.68 10.76
N PHE A 538 -25.52 -19.96 10.42
CA PHE A 538 -26.80 -20.68 10.52
C PHE A 538 -27.38 -20.67 11.94
N LEU A 539 -26.55 -20.80 13.00
CA LEU A 539 -27.02 -20.73 14.39
C LEU A 539 -27.47 -19.32 14.79
N GLN A 540 -26.95 -18.27 14.16
CA GLN A 540 -27.43 -16.90 14.35
C GLN A 540 -28.75 -16.68 13.60
N GLU A 541 -28.85 -17.09 12.34
CA GLU A 541 -30.08 -17.03 11.54
C GLU A 541 -31.23 -17.79 12.22
N ARG A 542 -31.00 -19.04 12.65
CA ARG A 542 -31.96 -19.86 13.43
C ARG A 542 -32.22 -19.37 14.85
N ARG A 543 -31.59 -18.28 15.29
CA ARG A 543 -31.89 -17.60 16.58
C ARG A 543 -32.76 -16.35 16.39
N LEU A 544 -32.82 -15.83 15.17
CA LEU A 544 -33.63 -14.68 14.74
C LEU A 544 -34.97 -15.12 14.12
N LEU A 545 -35.05 -16.37 13.63
CA LEU A 545 -36.27 -17.12 13.32
C LEU A 545 -36.94 -17.70 14.58
#